data_AF-A0A0G4M439-F1
#
_entry.id   AF-A0A0G4M439-F1
#
_cell.length_a   1.000
_cell.length_b   1.000
_cell.length_c   1.000
_cell.angle_alpha   90.00
_cell.angle_beta   90.00
_cell.angle_gamma   90.00
#
_symmetry.space_group_name_H-M   'P 1'
#
loop_
_entity.id
_entity.type
_entity.pdbx_description
1 polymer ?
#
loop_
_entity_poly.entity_id
_entity_poly.type
_entity_poly.pdbx_seq_one_letter_code
_entity_poly.pdbx_strand_id
1 'polypeptide(L)'
;MEDIEYYRIPVYNFPYDVEEDDEETVEENAELRSLMPFAIVGSEEVVEIGGRKVRARQYPWGVVEVDDPKHSDFLAIRSALLYSHLVDLKEITFDFLYENYRTEKLSKAVE
;
A
#
# COMPACT_ATOMS: atom_id res chain seq x y z
N MET A 1 -8.73 6.88 9.85
CA MET A 1 -7.49 6.64 10.61
C MET A 1 -7.67 6.78 12.11
N GLU A 2 -8.70 7.50 12.60
CA GLU A 2 -8.95 7.72 14.04
C GLU A 2 -8.91 6.45 14.90
N ASP A 3 -9.58 5.37 14.50
CA ASP A 3 -9.55 4.10 15.26
C ASP A 3 -8.15 3.47 15.27
N ILE A 4 -7.43 3.49 14.14
CA ILE A 4 -6.07 2.95 14.04
C ILE A 4 -5.13 3.70 14.99
N GLU A 5 -5.25 5.02 15.05
CA GLU A 5 -4.49 5.87 15.97
C GLU A 5 -4.90 5.65 17.43
N TYR A 6 -6.21 5.60 17.71
CA TYR A 6 -6.75 5.39 19.05
C TYR A 6 -6.26 4.07 19.67
N TYR A 7 -6.31 2.98 18.89
CA TYR A 7 -5.87 1.66 19.32
C TYR A 7 -4.36 1.44 19.15
N ARG A 8 -3.62 2.44 18.63
CA ARG A 8 -2.17 2.37 18.37
C ARG A 8 -1.79 1.14 17.55
N ILE A 9 -2.58 0.86 16.52
CA ILE A 9 -2.34 -0.27 15.63
C ILE A 9 -1.16 0.10 14.73
N PRO A 10 -0.05 -0.66 14.76
CA PRO A 10 1.09 -0.37 13.91
C PRO A 10 0.74 -0.68 12.45
N VAL A 11 0.82 0.34 11.61
CA VAL A 11 0.64 0.23 10.15
C VAL A 11 1.83 0.87 9.46
N TYR A 12 2.16 0.37 8.26
CA TYR A 12 3.11 1.08 7.41
C TYR A 12 2.47 2.39 6.95
N ASN A 13 3.06 3.52 7.34
CA ASN A 13 2.49 4.85 7.15
C ASN A 13 3.37 5.73 6.25
N PHE A 14 4.03 5.12 5.25
CA PHE A 14 4.80 5.83 4.21
C PHE A 14 5.69 6.95 4.79
N PRO A 15 6.67 6.61 5.66
CA PRO A 15 7.50 7.60 6.36
C PRO A 15 8.27 8.48 5.35
N TYR A 16 8.43 9.76 5.69
CA TYR A 16 9.22 10.75 4.94
C TYR A 16 9.64 11.87 5.88
N ASP A 17 10.74 12.52 5.57
CA ASP A 17 11.31 13.68 6.25
C ASP A 17 11.44 14.86 5.27
N VAL A 18 10.79 15.99 5.58
CA VAL A 18 10.75 17.18 4.72
C VAL A 18 12.11 17.90 4.65
N GLU A 19 13.00 17.66 5.61
CA GLU A 19 14.34 18.26 5.66
C GLU A 19 15.41 17.37 5.02
N GLU A 20 15.25 16.04 5.05
CA GLU A 20 16.25 15.08 4.55
C GLU A 20 15.91 14.48 3.17
N ASP A 21 14.63 14.24 2.87
CA ASP A 21 14.21 13.62 1.62
C ASP A 21 14.08 14.65 0.49
N ASP A 22 14.20 14.17 -0.75
CA ASP A 22 13.95 15.00 -1.92
C ASP A 22 12.45 15.29 -2.12
N GLU A 23 12.14 16.36 -2.85
CA GLU A 23 10.77 16.85 -3.03
C GLU A 23 9.83 15.80 -3.67
N GLU A 24 10.35 14.98 -4.59
CA GLU A 24 9.57 13.91 -5.25
C GLU A 24 9.17 12.82 -4.25
N THR A 25 10.12 12.39 -3.40
CA THR A 25 9.87 11.41 -2.33
C THR A 25 8.87 11.93 -1.30
N VAL A 26 8.97 13.21 -0.91
CA VAL A 26 8.04 13.85 0.04
C VAL A 26 6.63 13.91 -0.55
N GLU A 27 6.49 14.34 -1.80
CA GLU A 27 5.20 14.42 -2.48
C GLU A 27 4.55 13.03 -2.63
N GLU A 28 5.28 12.03 -3.14
CA GLU A 28 4.76 10.67 -3.32
C GLU A 28 4.25 10.08 -2.00
N ASN A 29 5.05 10.17 -0.94
CA ASN A 29 4.66 9.61 0.35
C ASN A 29 3.50 10.38 0.99
N ALA A 30 3.45 11.70 0.86
CA ALA A 30 2.33 12.51 1.34
C ALA A 30 1.02 12.14 0.63
N GLU A 31 1.07 11.94 -0.69
CA GLU A 31 -0.08 11.46 -1.48
C GLU A 31 -0.53 10.08 -1.01
N LEU A 32 0.38 9.12 -0.87
CA LEU A 32 0.07 7.75 -0.42
C LEU A 32 -0.53 7.71 0.99
N ARG A 33 -0.06 8.56 1.92
CA ARG A 33 -0.67 8.70 3.25
C ARG A 33 -2.10 9.23 3.16
N SER A 34 -2.35 10.21 2.28
CA SER A 34 -3.68 10.80 2.12
C SER A 34 -4.72 9.81 1.58
N LEU A 35 -4.26 8.77 0.86
CA LEU A 35 -5.10 7.69 0.33
C LEU A 35 -5.37 6.59 1.37
N MET A 36 -4.78 6.63 2.56
CA MET A 36 -5.01 5.59 3.56
C MET A 36 -6.33 5.77 4.33
N PRO A 37 -7.15 4.71 4.48
CA PRO A 37 -6.97 3.37 3.91
C PRO A 37 -7.38 3.31 2.43
N PHE A 38 -6.58 2.62 1.60
CA PHE A 38 -6.82 2.51 0.15
C PHE A 38 -8.19 1.86 -0.15
N ALA A 39 -9.01 2.54 -0.95
CA ALA A 39 -10.28 2.04 -1.44
C ALA A 39 -10.09 1.28 -2.76
N ILE A 40 -9.85 -0.03 -2.67
CA ILE A 40 -9.51 -0.86 -3.81
C ILE A 40 -10.70 -1.65 -4.38
N VAL A 41 -10.72 -1.78 -5.69
CA VAL A 41 -11.59 -2.70 -6.43
C VAL A 41 -10.72 -3.71 -7.18
N GLY A 42 -10.95 -5.01 -7.00
CA GLY A 42 -10.27 -6.06 -7.74
C GLY A 42 -11.16 -6.73 -8.79
N SER A 43 -10.58 -7.11 -9.93
CA SER A 43 -11.20 -7.95 -10.96
C SER A 43 -10.16 -8.68 -11.80
N GLU A 44 -10.45 -9.92 -12.18
CA GLU A 44 -9.70 -10.67 -13.20
C GLU A 44 -10.35 -10.57 -14.59
N GLU A 45 -11.61 -10.11 -14.65
CA GLU A 45 -12.37 -9.98 -15.89
C GLU A 45 -11.88 -8.78 -16.71
N VAL A 46 -11.71 -9.00 -18.01
CA VAL A 46 -11.31 -7.97 -18.97
C VAL A 46 -12.46 -7.69 -19.92
N VAL A 47 -12.87 -6.43 -19.98
CA VAL A 47 -13.94 -5.94 -20.85
C VAL A 47 -13.39 -4.93 -21.85
N GLU A 48 -14.08 -4.77 -22.98
CA GLU A 48 -13.72 -3.79 -24.00
C GLU A 48 -14.58 -2.53 -23.86
N ILE A 49 -13.95 -1.40 -23.55
CA ILE A 49 -14.60 -0.09 -23.39
C ILE A 49 -13.87 0.91 -24.29
N GLY A 50 -14.59 1.53 -25.24
CA GLY A 50 -14.01 2.50 -26.16
C GLY A 50 -12.82 1.97 -26.98
N GLY A 51 -12.83 0.66 -27.31
CA GLY A 51 -11.75 0.00 -28.06
C GLY A 51 -10.51 -0.35 -27.23
N ARG A 52 -10.56 -0.16 -25.90
CA ARG A 52 -9.48 -0.55 -24.97
C ARG A 52 -9.94 -1.72 -24.12
N LYS A 53 -9.05 -2.68 -23.93
CA LYS A 53 -9.24 -3.79 -22.97
C LYS A 53 -8.85 -3.32 -21.59
N VAL A 54 -9.80 -3.30 -20.67
CA VAL A 54 -9.61 -2.84 -19.29
C VAL A 54 -10.09 -3.91 -18.32
N ARG A 55 -9.40 -4.04 -17.18
CA ARG A 55 -9.88 -4.88 -16.07
C ARG A 55 -11.01 -4.15 -15.37
N ALA A 56 -12.16 -4.79 -15.25
CA ALA A 56 -13.33 -4.12 -14.68
C ALA A 56 -14.29 -5.09 -14.00
N ARG A 57 -15.20 -4.54 -13.18
CA ARG A 57 -16.37 -5.25 -12.67
C ARG A 57 -17.62 -4.73 -13.38
N GLN A 58 -18.34 -5.60 -14.05
CA GLN A 58 -19.57 -5.24 -14.76
C GLN A 58 -20.81 -5.50 -13.89
N TYR A 59 -21.68 -4.51 -13.83
CA TYR A 59 -22.97 -4.56 -13.15
C TYR A 59 -24.09 -4.14 -14.09
N PRO A 60 -25.36 -4.46 -13.78
CA PRO A 60 -26.49 -3.98 -14.59
C PRO A 60 -26.61 -2.45 -14.69
N TRP A 61 -26.05 -1.72 -13.72
CA TRP A 61 -26.09 -0.26 -13.64
C TRP A 61 -24.80 0.45 -14.09
N GLY A 62 -23.76 -0.29 -14.48
CA GLY A 62 -22.50 0.33 -14.91
C GLY A 62 -21.30 -0.59 -14.82
N VAL A 63 -20.13 -0.01 -15.12
CA VAL A 63 -18.85 -0.72 -15.10
C VAL A 63 -17.89 0.04 -14.22
N VAL A 64 -17.21 -0.68 -13.33
CA VAL A 64 -16.18 -0.12 -12.45
C VAL A 64 -14.83 -0.58 -12.97
N GLU A 65 -14.06 0.35 -13.56
CA GLU A 65 -12.72 0.08 -14.06
C GLU A 65 -11.72 0.01 -12.90
N VAL A 66 -10.97 -1.09 -12.82
CA VAL A 66 -10.04 -1.34 -11.71
C VAL A 66 -8.83 -0.42 -11.76
N ASP A 67 -8.34 -0.14 -12.99
CA ASP A 67 -7.16 0.68 -13.23
C ASP A 67 -7.51 2.18 -13.39
N ASP A 68 -8.75 2.62 -13.14
CA ASP A 68 -9.13 4.04 -13.17
C ASP A 68 -9.03 4.65 -11.75
N PRO A 69 -8.15 5.65 -11.50
CA PRO A 69 -8.02 6.32 -10.20
C PRO A 69 -9.31 6.98 -9.70
N LYS A 70 -10.27 7.27 -10.58
CA LYS A 70 -11.58 7.80 -10.18
C LYS A 70 -12.50 6.74 -9.55
N HIS A 71 -12.19 5.46 -9.76
CA HIS A 71 -12.99 4.33 -9.28
C HIS A 71 -12.32 3.55 -8.15
N SER A 72 -10.98 3.53 -8.11
CA SER A 72 -10.22 2.63 -7.25
C SER A 72 -8.79 3.14 -7.04
N ASP A 73 -8.29 3.02 -5.81
CA ASP A 73 -6.91 3.34 -5.46
C ASP A 73 -5.93 2.23 -5.86
N PHE A 74 -6.38 1.23 -6.61
CA PHE A 74 -5.59 0.05 -6.99
C PHE A 74 -4.27 0.41 -7.68
N LEU A 75 -4.25 1.43 -8.53
CA LEU A 75 -3.01 1.88 -9.19
C LEU A 75 -1.98 2.38 -8.18
N ALA A 76 -2.40 3.21 -7.23
CA ALA A 76 -1.51 3.78 -6.22
C ALA A 76 -0.89 2.69 -5.35
N ILE A 77 -1.70 1.78 -4.80
CA ILE A 77 -1.19 0.70 -3.96
C ILE A 77 -0.35 -0.32 -4.74
N ARG A 78 -0.67 -0.57 -6.02
CA ARG A 78 0.15 -1.43 -6.88
C ARG A 78 1.52 -0.82 -7.12
N SER A 79 1.58 0.49 -7.41
CA SER A 79 2.82 1.22 -7.60
C SER A 79 3.67 1.19 -6.32
N ALA A 80 3.06 1.50 -5.18
CA ALA A 80 3.72 1.45 -3.89
C ALA A 80 4.30 0.07 -3.58
N LEU A 81 3.49 -0.99 -3.68
CA LEU A 81 3.91 -2.34 -3.28
C LEU A 81 4.93 -2.99 -4.22
N LEU A 82 4.84 -2.72 -5.52
CA LEU A 82 5.62 -3.46 -6.53
C LEU A 82 6.79 -2.66 -7.09
N TYR A 83 6.79 -1.34 -6.91
CA TYR A 83 7.80 -0.46 -7.52
C TYR A 83 8.51 0.39 -6.46
N SER A 84 7.84 1.39 -5.87
CA SER A 84 8.55 2.37 -5.02
C SER A 84 8.97 1.83 -3.66
N HIS A 85 8.10 1.10 -2.95
CA HIS A 85 8.32 0.76 -1.53
C HIS A 85 8.66 -0.73 -1.27
N LEU A 86 8.83 -1.53 -2.32
CA LEU A 86 9.09 -2.97 -2.17
C LEU A 86 10.38 -3.25 -1.37
N VAL A 87 11.41 -2.43 -1.56
CA VAL A 87 12.70 -2.57 -0.88
C VAL A 87 12.54 -2.22 0.60
N ASP A 88 11.98 -1.05 0.92
CA ASP A 88 11.78 -0.60 2.30
C ASP A 88 10.92 -1.58 3.10
N LEU A 89 9.86 -2.11 2.50
CA LEU A 89 9.01 -3.12 3.13
C LEU A 89 9.80 -4.40 3.47
N LYS A 90 10.76 -4.80 2.62
CA LYS A 90 11.65 -5.92 2.89
C LYS A 90 12.64 -5.61 4.00
N GLU A 91 13.23 -4.41 3.99
CA GLU A 91 14.19 -3.98 5.01
C GLU A 91 13.53 -3.92 6.39
N ILE A 92 12.36 -3.29 6.53
CA ILE A 92 11.58 -3.28 7.78
C ILE A 92 11.25 -4.70 8.24
N THR A 93 10.88 -5.57 7.30
CA THR A 93 10.58 -6.96 7.63
C THR A 93 11.82 -7.68 8.17
N PHE A 94 12.99 -7.44 7.59
CA PHE A 94 14.23 -8.11 7.98
C PHE A 94 14.84 -7.51 9.25
N ASP A 95 15.07 -6.21 9.27
CA ASP A 95 15.81 -5.52 10.32
C ASP A 95 15.00 -5.31 11.59
N PHE A 96 13.66 -5.22 11.48
CA PHE A 96 12.80 -5.01 12.63
C PHE A 96 11.95 -6.24 12.96
N LEU A 97 11.07 -6.67 12.06
CA LEU A 97 10.11 -7.73 12.39
C LEU A 97 10.81 -9.07 12.64
N TYR A 98 11.75 -9.44 11.77
CA TYR A 98 12.50 -10.69 11.90
C TYR A 98 13.51 -10.63 13.05
N GLU A 99 14.30 -9.56 13.22
CA GLU A 99 15.26 -9.48 14.34
C GLU A 99 14.57 -9.46 15.71
N ASN A 100 13.41 -8.83 15.85
CA ASN A 100 12.61 -8.91 17.07
C ASN A 100 12.21 -10.36 17.37
N TYR A 101 11.65 -11.05 16.37
CA TYR A 101 11.30 -12.47 16.49
C TYR A 101 12.52 -13.34 16.82
N ARG A 102 13.65 -13.10 16.15
CA ARG A 102 14.91 -13.82 16.35
C ARG A 102 15.41 -13.65 17.79
N THR A 103 15.39 -12.42 18.30
CA THR A 103 15.79 -12.10 19.68
C THR A 103 14.90 -12.82 20.69
N GLU A 104 13.58 -12.80 20.51
CA GLU A 104 12.65 -13.52 21.38
C GLU A 104 12.88 -15.04 21.38
N LYS A 105 13.18 -15.63 20.21
CA LYS A 105 13.40 -17.08 20.11
C LYS A 105 14.74 -17.51 20.69
N LEU A 106 15.79 -16.73 20.47
CA LEU A 106 17.12 -17.05 20.99
C LEU A 106 17.23 -16.77 22.48
N SER A 107 16.52 -15.76 23.01
CA SER A 107 16.49 -15.49 24.46
C SER A 107 15.73 -16.57 25.25
N LYS A 108 14.62 -17.09 24.71
CA LYS A 108 13.88 -18.22 25.31
C LYS A 108 14.66 -19.55 25.34
N ALA A 109 15.72 -19.67 24.55
CA ALA A 109 16.58 -20.85 24.55
C ALA A 109 17.68 -20.80 25.63
N VAL A 110 17.77 -19.68 26.38
CA VAL A 110 18.79 -19.43 27.42
C VAL A 110 18.20 -19.57 28.84
N GLU A 111 16.91 -19.89 28.99
CA GLU A 111 16.30 -20.40 30.22
C GLU A 111 16.13 -21.92 30.17
#